data_AF-A0A950HV16-F1
#
_entry.id   AF-A0A950HV16-F1
#
_cell.length_a   1.000
_cell.length_b   1.000
_cell.length_c   1.000
_cell.angle_alpha   90.00
_cell.angle_beta   90.00
_cell.angle_gamma   90.00
#
_symmetry.space_group_name_H-M   'P 1'
#
loop_
_entity.id
_entity.type
_entity.pdbx_description
1 polymer ?
#
loop_
_entity_poly.entity_id
_entity_poly.type
_entity_poly.pdbx_seq_one_letter_code
_entity_poly.pdbx_strand_id
1 'polypeptide(L)'
;MKFLMKGFGAAALAGALAILATGAMGQEKKPAAPAPAAPPAAPAAPAAAAGPLKVDLLPSQAEWVKVCGKDQANNRDVCYTTRDFGQGADQPPVLAMAIYDVKGEEKRMLRLLLPVALMLKPGFRFFIDQSGPLQGAFAICFPNGCFAEAEVAAATLGSLKRATTLAVIVRNQAGNDVTFTLPLAGFGKAFDGPPIDPKVLEEQQKEVQRQLEERAKKERERLEGQLGGTPGATPAPGTAPAPAPAPAPAPAPKP
;
A
#
# COMPACT_ATOMS: atom_id res chain seq x y z
N MET A 1 38.42 8.52 20.95
CA MET A 1 38.04 8.09 22.32
C MET A 1 37.22 6.82 22.19
N LYS A 2 37.84 5.65 22.41
CA LYS A 2 37.87 4.90 23.67
C LYS A 2 36.55 4.16 23.95
N PHE A 3 36.57 2.88 23.56
CA PHE A 3 35.75 1.78 24.09
C PHE A 3 35.61 1.85 25.62
N LEU A 4 34.42 1.56 26.15
CA LEU A 4 34.27 1.15 27.54
C LEU A 4 33.38 -0.09 27.64
N MET A 5 34.05 -1.24 27.81
CA MET A 5 33.54 -2.45 28.45
C MET A 5 33.30 -2.21 29.94
N LYS A 6 32.35 -2.94 30.52
CA LYS A 6 32.40 -3.37 31.93
C LYS A 6 31.50 -4.61 32.13
N GLY A 7 32.12 -5.74 32.46
CA GLY A 7 31.44 -6.97 32.87
C GLY A 7 31.67 -7.26 34.36
N PHE A 8 31.09 -8.34 34.87
CA PHE A 8 31.44 -9.12 36.09
C PHE A 8 30.56 -10.39 36.03
N GLY A 9 30.99 -11.62 36.35
CA GLY A 9 32.21 -12.10 36.97
C GLY A 9 32.34 -13.63 36.83
N ALA A 10 33.54 -14.12 37.14
CA ALA A 10 33.93 -15.52 37.10
C ALA A 10 33.79 -16.17 38.49
N ALA A 11 33.53 -17.49 38.52
CA ALA A 11 33.93 -18.36 39.62
C ALA A 11 34.20 -19.77 39.05
N ALA A 12 35.46 -20.21 39.18
CA ALA A 12 35.97 -21.53 38.89
C ALA A 12 36.37 -22.22 40.21
N LEU A 13 36.30 -23.55 40.29
CA LEU A 13 37.21 -24.45 41.05
C LEU A 13 36.73 -25.90 40.81
N ALA A 14 37.49 -26.69 40.03
CA ALA A 14 38.46 -27.71 40.47
C ALA A 14 37.82 -29.12 40.56
N GLY A 15 38.41 -30.24 40.15
CA GLY A 15 39.75 -30.57 39.65
C GLY A 15 39.92 -32.10 39.73
N ALA A 16 41.10 -32.58 39.27
CA ALA A 16 41.68 -33.94 39.39
C ALA A 16 41.24 -34.98 38.33
N LEU A 17 42.12 -35.78 37.72
CA LEU A 17 43.59 -35.85 37.64
C LEU A 17 43.93 -36.82 36.50
N ALA A 18 45.04 -36.61 35.81
CA ALA A 18 45.52 -37.43 34.69
C ALA A 18 46.15 -38.76 35.13
N ILE A 19 46.10 -39.79 34.27
CA ILE A 19 47.06 -40.91 34.25
C ILE A 19 47.52 -41.16 32.80
N LEU A 20 48.84 -41.26 32.65
CA LEU A 20 49.66 -41.50 31.47
C LEU A 20 49.65 -42.97 31.04
N ALA A 21 49.72 -43.28 29.74
CA ALA A 21 50.57 -44.34 29.16
C ALA A 21 50.47 -44.42 27.63
N THR A 22 51.64 -44.56 27.02
CA THR A 22 51.97 -44.76 25.59
C THR A 22 51.59 -46.13 25.04
N GLY A 23 51.38 -46.24 23.73
CA GLY A 23 51.66 -47.48 22.97
C GLY A 23 50.61 -47.89 21.95
N ALA A 24 50.98 -47.81 20.67
CA ALA A 24 50.34 -48.53 19.58
C ALA A 24 50.95 -49.94 19.47
N MET A 25 50.14 -50.99 19.49
CA MET A 25 50.28 -52.25 18.72
C MET A 25 48.92 -52.96 18.72
N GLY A 26 48.53 -53.51 17.57
CA GLY A 26 47.16 -53.94 17.28
C GLY A 26 46.74 -55.29 17.86
N GLN A 27 45.45 -55.59 17.74
CA GLN A 27 44.94 -56.88 17.29
C GLN A 27 43.42 -56.86 17.05
N GLU A 28 43.05 -57.68 16.08
CA GLU A 28 41.80 -58.41 15.89
C GLU A 28 40.43 -57.72 15.84
N LYS A 29 39.80 -57.98 14.70
CA LYS A 29 38.41 -57.75 14.31
C LYS A 29 37.44 -58.44 15.30
N LYS A 30 36.73 -57.66 16.12
CA LYS A 30 35.53 -58.10 16.85
C LYS A 30 34.27 -57.49 16.20
N PRO A 31 33.17 -58.25 16.01
CA PRO A 31 32.04 -57.81 15.19
C PRO A 31 31.32 -56.60 15.79
N ALA A 32 30.88 -55.70 14.91
CA ALA A 32 30.14 -54.49 15.23
C ALA A 32 28.86 -54.79 16.05
N ALA A 33 28.73 -54.15 17.21
CA ALA A 33 27.44 -53.93 17.85
C ALA A 33 26.76 -52.74 17.15
N PRO A 34 25.43 -52.79 16.91
CA PRO A 34 24.74 -51.78 16.14
C PRO A 34 24.67 -50.45 16.91
N ALA A 35 25.02 -49.36 16.24
CA ALA A 35 24.85 -48.01 16.75
C ALA A 35 23.35 -47.71 17.00
N PRO A 36 23.00 -46.91 18.02
CA PRO A 36 21.63 -46.48 18.23
C PRO A 36 21.11 -45.74 16.99
N ALA A 37 19.96 -46.17 16.48
CA ALA A 37 19.32 -45.56 15.34
C ALA A 37 19.05 -44.07 15.62
N ALA A 38 19.48 -43.21 14.69
CA ALA A 38 19.09 -41.81 14.69
C ALA A 38 17.56 -41.70 14.60
N PRO A 39 16.91 -40.80 15.34
CA PRO A 39 15.47 -40.59 15.22
C PRO A 39 15.14 -40.19 13.77
N PRO A 40 14.01 -40.68 13.22
CA PRO A 40 13.63 -40.38 11.85
C PRO A 40 13.49 -38.86 11.68
N ALA A 41 14.15 -38.32 10.66
CA ALA A 41 13.95 -36.94 10.25
C ALA A 41 12.45 -36.74 9.99
N ALA A 42 11.83 -35.86 10.77
CA ALA A 42 10.46 -35.44 10.51
C ALA A 42 10.40 -34.89 9.07
N PRO A 43 9.40 -35.28 8.26
CA PRO A 43 9.26 -34.75 6.92
C PRO A 43 9.13 -33.23 7.02
N ALA A 44 10.07 -32.52 6.41
CA ALA A 44 9.96 -31.09 6.22
C ALA A 44 8.64 -30.85 5.50
N ALA A 45 7.71 -30.13 6.15
CA ALA A 45 6.49 -29.69 5.51
C ALA A 45 6.90 -28.92 4.24
N PRO A 46 6.26 -29.19 3.08
CA PRO A 46 6.58 -28.47 1.87
C PRO A 46 6.34 -26.99 2.16
N ALA A 47 7.41 -26.19 2.09
CA ALA A 47 7.25 -24.75 1.97
C ALA A 47 6.41 -24.53 0.72
N ALA A 48 5.17 -24.08 0.89
CA ALA A 48 4.32 -23.71 -0.22
C ALA A 48 5.11 -22.68 -1.04
N ALA A 49 5.61 -23.11 -2.20
CA ALA A 49 6.17 -22.21 -3.19
C ALA A 49 5.01 -21.32 -3.61
N ALA A 50 4.91 -20.14 -2.99
CA ALA A 50 3.96 -19.12 -3.39
C ALA A 50 4.38 -18.70 -4.81
N GLY A 51 3.73 -19.30 -5.80
CA GLY A 51 3.97 -19.01 -7.21
C GLY A 51 3.66 -17.55 -7.55
N PRO A 52 3.96 -17.13 -8.80
CA PRO A 52 3.65 -15.79 -9.25
C PRO A 52 2.15 -15.48 -9.07
N LEU A 53 1.85 -14.42 -8.33
CA LEU A 53 0.50 -13.97 -8.04
C LEU A 53 -0.01 -13.13 -9.20
N LYS A 54 -1.22 -13.42 -9.69
CA LYS A 54 -1.90 -12.61 -10.70
C LYS A 54 -3.14 -11.98 -10.10
N VAL A 55 -3.33 -10.69 -10.36
CA VAL A 55 -4.46 -9.89 -9.91
C VAL A 55 -5.02 -9.18 -11.12
N ASP A 56 -6.15 -9.66 -11.61
CA ASP A 56 -6.90 -8.98 -12.67
C ASP A 56 -7.74 -7.88 -12.01
N LEU A 57 -7.55 -6.64 -12.45
CA LEU A 57 -8.22 -5.48 -11.88
C LEU A 57 -9.32 -4.99 -12.80
N LEU A 58 -10.41 -4.54 -12.18
CA LEU A 58 -11.54 -3.90 -12.83
C LEU A 58 -11.41 -2.38 -12.68
N PRO A 59 -11.92 -1.59 -13.64
CA PRO A 59 -11.94 -0.16 -13.47
C PRO A 59 -12.86 0.26 -12.31
N SER A 60 -12.36 1.13 -11.43
CA SER A 60 -13.17 1.71 -10.35
C SER A 60 -14.06 2.85 -10.85
N GLN A 61 -13.72 3.44 -12.00
CA GLN A 61 -14.46 4.53 -12.64
C GLN A 61 -14.90 4.12 -14.05
N ALA A 62 -16.05 4.60 -14.52
CA ALA A 62 -16.61 4.24 -15.83
C ALA A 62 -15.72 4.67 -17.00
N GLU A 63 -15.15 5.87 -16.93
CA GLU A 63 -14.34 6.44 -17.99
C GLU A 63 -12.95 6.84 -17.50
N TRP A 64 -12.04 7.00 -18.45
CA TRP A 64 -10.75 7.66 -18.22
C TRP A 64 -10.95 9.16 -18.11
N VAL A 65 -10.16 9.79 -17.23
CA VAL A 65 -10.27 11.21 -16.94
C VAL A 65 -9.00 11.91 -17.38
N LYS A 66 -9.13 12.97 -18.19
CA LYS A 66 -8.01 13.87 -18.52
C LYS A 66 -8.16 15.18 -17.76
N VAL A 67 -7.12 15.57 -17.03
CA VAL A 67 -7.07 16.82 -16.28
C VAL A 67 -5.87 17.60 -16.77
N CYS A 68 -6.05 18.89 -17.02
CA CYS A 68 -4.98 19.79 -17.43
C CYS A 68 -4.91 20.98 -16.47
N GLY A 69 -3.69 21.44 -16.20
CA GLY A 69 -3.43 22.62 -15.38
C GLY A 69 -2.07 23.21 -15.69
N LYS A 70 -1.70 24.27 -14.97
CA LYS A 70 -0.35 24.83 -15.01
C LYS A 70 0.47 24.32 -13.84
N ASP A 71 1.65 23.78 -14.12
CA ASP A 71 2.65 23.50 -13.10
C ASP A 71 3.19 24.82 -12.55
N GLN A 72 3.12 25.00 -11.23
CA GLN A 72 3.55 26.22 -10.55
C GLN A 72 5.06 26.39 -10.52
N ALA A 73 5.82 25.29 -10.59
CA ALA A 73 7.28 25.35 -10.54
C ALA A 73 7.86 25.95 -11.83
N ASN A 74 7.31 25.58 -12.98
CA ASN A 74 7.89 25.89 -14.29
C ASN A 74 6.96 26.65 -15.24
N ASN A 75 5.74 26.99 -14.82
CA ASN A 75 4.70 27.66 -15.64
C ASN A 75 4.34 26.92 -16.94
N ARG A 76 4.54 25.60 -16.98
CA ARG A 76 4.22 24.76 -18.14
C ARG A 76 2.83 24.17 -18.01
N ASP A 77 2.15 24.03 -19.14
CA ASP A 77 0.88 23.30 -19.19
C ASP A 77 1.19 21.80 -18.99
N VAL A 78 0.55 21.19 -17.99
CA VAL A 78 0.67 19.77 -17.68
C VAL A 78 -0.71 19.15 -17.74
N CYS A 79 -0.86 18.13 -18.57
CA CYS A 79 -2.04 17.29 -18.60
C CYS A 79 -1.70 15.91 -18.07
N TYR A 80 -2.63 15.27 -17.38
CA TYR A 80 -2.55 13.85 -17.10
C TYR A 80 -3.87 13.16 -17.39
N THR A 81 -3.78 11.96 -17.96
CA THR A 81 -4.94 11.09 -18.17
C THR A 81 -4.84 9.92 -17.21
N THR A 82 -5.83 9.78 -16.33
CA THR A 82 -5.80 8.84 -15.21
C THR A 82 -7.05 7.98 -15.12
N ARG A 83 -6.89 6.82 -14.48
CA ARG A 83 -7.98 5.95 -14.04
C ARG A 83 -7.53 5.08 -12.88
N ASP A 84 -8.47 4.80 -11.98
CA ASP A 84 -8.25 3.92 -10.85
C ASP A 84 -8.80 2.52 -11.12
N PHE A 85 -8.14 1.53 -10.52
CA PHE A 85 -8.39 0.11 -10.72
C PHE A 85 -8.45 -0.62 -9.38
N GLY A 86 -9.41 -1.51 -9.23
CA GLY A 86 -9.64 -2.26 -8.01
C GLY A 86 -10.37 -3.57 -8.30
N GLN A 87 -11.14 -4.06 -7.33
CA GLN A 87 -11.97 -5.26 -7.46
C GLN A 87 -13.41 -4.93 -7.91
N GLY A 88 -13.74 -3.65 -8.06
CA GLY A 88 -15.06 -3.16 -8.47
C GLY A 88 -15.19 -1.65 -8.23
N ALA A 89 -16.30 -1.06 -8.66
CA ALA A 89 -16.56 0.37 -8.51
C ALA A 89 -16.75 0.83 -7.06
N ASP A 90 -17.38 -0.01 -6.22
CA ASP A 90 -17.67 0.29 -4.80
C ASP A 90 -16.55 -0.14 -3.83
N GLN A 91 -15.39 -0.53 -4.36
CA GLN A 91 -14.23 -0.95 -3.57
C GLN A 91 -13.12 0.08 -3.68
N PRO A 92 -12.34 0.30 -2.61
CA PRO A 92 -11.15 1.13 -2.68
C PRO A 92 -10.24 0.67 -3.83
N PRO A 93 -9.68 1.60 -4.60
CA PRO A 93 -8.79 1.23 -5.68
C PRO A 93 -7.52 0.59 -5.13
N VAL A 94 -7.07 -0.46 -5.80
CA VAL A 94 -5.81 -1.16 -5.53
C VAL A 94 -4.66 -0.41 -6.19
N LEU A 95 -4.91 0.16 -7.38
CA LEU A 95 -3.89 0.77 -8.21
C LEU A 95 -4.48 1.95 -8.98
N ALA A 96 -3.72 3.04 -9.15
CA ALA A 96 -4.05 4.10 -10.10
C ALA A 96 -3.00 4.18 -11.21
N MET A 97 -3.43 4.45 -12.43
CA MET A 97 -2.54 4.67 -13.57
C MET A 97 -2.81 6.05 -14.17
N ALA A 98 -1.75 6.83 -14.35
CA ALA A 98 -1.79 8.10 -15.03
C ALA A 98 -0.68 8.21 -16.09
N ILE A 99 -0.97 8.83 -17.22
CA ILE A 99 0.04 9.28 -18.19
C ILE A 99 0.09 10.80 -18.13
N TYR A 100 1.24 11.35 -17.75
CA TYR A 100 1.51 12.78 -17.75
C TYR A 100 2.10 13.22 -19.08
N ASP A 101 1.58 14.32 -19.62
CA ASP A 101 2.01 15.01 -20.82
C ASP A 101 2.32 16.47 -20.45
N VAL A 102 3.61 16.78 -20.38
CA VAL A 102 4.11 18.13 -20.10
C VAL A 102 4.38 18.83 -21.43
N LYS A 103 3.74 19.97 -21.65
CA LYS A 103 3.85 20.69 -22.91
C LYS A 103 5.29 21.07 -23.22
N GLY A 104 5.80 20.60 -24.36
CA GLY A 104 7.17 20.81 -24.82
C GLY A 104 8.16 19.72 -24.40
N GLU A 105 7.72 18.67 -23.70
CA GLU A 105 8.54 17.47 -23.50
C GLU A 105 8.21 16.42 -24.55
N GLU A 106 9.24 15.76 -25.09
CA GLU A 106 9.05 14.70 -26.07
C GLU A 106 8.57 13.40 -25.42
N LYS A 107 9.07 13.11 -24.22
CA LYS A 107 8.71 11.92 -23.46
C LYS A 107 7.55 12.24 -22.53
N ARG A 108 6.67 11.27 -22.38
CA ARG A 108 5.58 11.29 -21.40
C ARG A 108 6.00 10.47 -20.20
N MET A 109 5.34 10.64 -19.08
CA MET A 109 5.62 9.87 -17.88
C MET A 109 4.42 8.98 -17.56
N LEU A 110 4.62 7.66 -17.57
CA LEU A 110 3.72 6.73 -16.93
C LEU A 110 3.96 6.81 -15.43
N ARG A 111 2.92 7.10 -14.68
CA ARG A 111 2.93 7.14 -13.23
C ARG A 111 1.87 6.20 -12.68
N LEU A 112 2.31 5.27 -11.85
CA LEU A 112 1.47 4.31 -11.17
C LEU A 112 1.44 4.64 -9.69
N LEU A 113 0.27 4.57 -9.06
CA LEU A 113 0.15 4.47 -7.61
C LEU A 113 -0.07 2.99 -7.28
N LEU A 114 0.96 2.33 -6.77
CA LEU A 114 0.95 0.92 -6.41
C LEU A 114 0.68 0.72 -4.91
N PRO A 115 0.14 -0.44 -4.51
CA PRO A 115 0.01 -0.79 -3.10
C PRO A 115 1.34 -0.72 -2.35
N VAL A 116 1.24 -0.50 -1.03
CA VAL A 116 2.37 -0.68 -0.12
C VAL A 116 2.77 -2.16 -0.02
N ALA A 117 3.85 -2.44 0.71
CA ALA A 117 4.38 -3.80 0.93
C ALA A 117 4.91 -4.52 -0.32
N LEU A 118 5.15 -3.77 -1.41
CA LEU A 118 5.92 -4.21 -2.58
C LEU A 118 7.40 -3.84 -2.43
N MET A 119 8.29 -4.57 -3.10
CA MET A 119 9.72 -4.27 -3.11
C MET A 119 10.02 -3.10 -4.05
N LEU A 120 10.75 -2.11 -3.51
CA LEU A 120 11.20 -0.92 -4.23
C LEU A 120 12.24 -1.22 -5.32
N LYS A 121 13.14 -2.19 -5.07
CA LYS A 121 14.15 -2.63 -6.02
C LYS A 121 13.82 -4.04 -6.50
N PRO A 122 14.00 -4.36 -7.80
CA PRO A 122 14.64 -3.53 -8.83
C PRO A 122 13.74 -2.44 -9.46
N GLY A 123 12.46 -2.36 -9.08
CA GLY A 123 11.47 -1.49 -9.68
C GLY A 123 10.27 -2.30 -10.14
N PHE A 124 9.66 -1.88 -11.24
CA PHE A 124 8.56 -2.61 -11.87
C PHE A 124 8.86 -2.85 -13.35
N ARG A 125 8.23 -3.88 -13.90
CA ARG A 125 8.18 -4.15 -15.33
C ARG A 125 6.75 -3.99 -15.80
N PHE A 126 6.55 -3.61 -17.06
CA PHE A 126 5.22 -3.58 -17.63
C PHE A 126 5.22 -4.02 -19.09
N PHE A 127 4.06 -4.55 -19.51
CA PHE A 127 3.83 -5.07 -20.85
C PHE A 127 2.55 -4.45 -21.38
N ILE A 128 2.58 -4.02 -22.63
CA ILE A 128 1.42 -3.48 -23.34
C ILE A 128 0.92 -4.60 -24.24
N ASP A 129 -0.21 -5.20 -23.88
CA ASP A 129 -0.68 -6.46 -24.48
C ASP A 129 0.44 -7.52 -24.52
N GLN A 130 0.86 -7.94 -25.72
CA GLN A 130 1.91 -8.94 -25.96
C GLN A 130 3.25 -8.31 -26.39
N SER A 131 3.47 -7.03 -26.10
CA SER A 131 4.74 -6.35 -26.40
C SER A 131 5.91 -6.88 -25.55
N GLY A 132 7.13 -6.47 -25.90
CA GLY A 132 8.30 -6.71 -25.04
C GLY A 132 8.21 -5.98 -23.68
N PRO A 133 9.02 -6.40 -22.68
CA PRO A 133 9.04 -5.80 -21.35
C PRO A 133 9.59 -4.37 -21.39
N LEU A 134 8.85 -3.45 -20.78
CA LEU A 134 9.31 -2.12 -20.43
C LEU A 134 9.54 -2.07 -18.91
N GLN A 135 10.32 -1.09 -18.46
CA GLN A 135 10.74 -1.00 -17.06
C GLN A 135 10.55 0.40 -16.51
N GLY A 136 10.32 0.48 -15.21
CA GLY A 136 10.29 1.73 -14.46
C GLY A 136 10.76 1.52 -13.03
N ALA A 137 10.82 2.61 -12.29
CA ALA A 137 11.35 2.63 -10.93
C ALA A 137 10.34 3.25 -9.96
N PHE A 138 10.42 2.87 -8.69
CA PHE A 138 9.70 3.57 -7.64
C PHE A 138 10.34 4.95 -7.39
N ALA A 139 9.52 5.99 -7.34
CA ALA A 139 9.94 7.36 -7.09
C ALA A 139 9.83 7.71 -5.59
N ILE A 140 8.66 7.47 -5.00
CA ILE A 140 8.39 7.81 -3.59
C ILE A 140 7.24 6.96 -3.03
N CYS A 141 7.29 6.64 -1.73
CA CYS A 141 6.21 5.94 -1.04
C CYS A 141 5.61 6.78 0.08
N PHE A 142 4.29 6.73 0.17
CA PHE A 142 3.46 7.31 1.22
C PHE A 142 2.65 6.19 1.90
N PRO A 143 2.03 6.44 3.07
CA PRO A 143 1.20 5.43 3.74
C PRO A 143 0.04 4.89 2.87
N ASN A 144 -0.45 5.69 1.93
CA ASN A 144 -1.55 5.32 1.03
C ASN A 144 -1.07 4.61 -0.26
N GLY A 145 0.23 4.51 -0.51
CA GLY A 145 0.75 3.86 -1.71
C GLY A 145 2.10 4.38 -2.16
N CYS A 146 2.67 3.70 -3.15
CA CYS A 146 3.96 4.01 -3.73
C CYS A 146 3.82 4.49 -5.17
N PHE A 147 4.33 5.69 -5.45
CA PHE A 147 4.45 6.20 -6.81
C PHE A 147 5.61 5.51 -7.53
N ALA A 148 5.32 4.95 -8.70
CA ALA A 148 6.30 4.35 -9.58
C ALA A 148 6.18 4.93 -10.99
N GLU A 149 7.30 5.22 -11.61
CA GLU A 149 7.37 6.03 -12.83
C GLU A 149 8.20 5.33 -13.92
N ALA A 150 7.78 5.51 -15.16
CA ALA A 150 8.50 5.10 -16.35
C ALA A 150 8.39 6.17 -17.44
N GLU A 151 9.48 6.39 -18.17
CA GLU A 151 9.45 7.22 -19.37
C GLU A 151 8.73 6.49 -20.51
N VAL A 152 7.83 7.21 -21.19
CA VAL A 152 7.02 6.72 -22.29
C VAL A 152 7.37 7.51 -23.54
N ALA A 153 8.05 6.85 -24.47
CA ALA A 153 8.31 7.40 -25.80
C ALA A 153 7.03 7.44 -26.66
N ALA A 154 7.03 8.23 -27.73
CA ALA A 154 5.89 8.38 -28.62
C ALA A 154 5.36 7.06 -29.20
N ALA A 155 6.24 6.11 -29.55
CA ALA A 155 5.85 4.79 -30.04
C ALA A 155 5.13 3.95 -28.96
N THR A 156 5.63 4.00 -27.73
CA THR A 156 5.03 3.33 -26.57
C THR A 156 3.66 3.94 -26.24
N LEU A 157 3.55 5.27 -26.26
CA LEU A 157 2.28 5.96 -26.09
C LEU A 157 1.27 5.56 -27.17
N GLY A 158 1.71 5.50 -28.44
CA GLY A 158 0.89 5.02 -29.54
C GLY A 158 0.38 3.60 -29.31
N SER A 159 1.20 2.73 -28.71
CA SER A 159 0.80 1.37 -28.35
C SER A 159 -0.23 1.37 -27.21
N LEU A 160 0.01 2.12 -26.13
CA LEU A 160 -0.94 2.28 -25.02
C LEU A 160 -2.32 2.73 -25.48
N LYS A 161 -2.39 3.70 -26.40
CA LYS A 161 -3.66 4.25 -26.92
C LYS A 161 -4.55 3.21 -27.61
N ARG A 162 -3.95 2.16 -28.17
CA ARG A 162 -4.65 1.08 -28.90
C ARG A 162 -4.73 -0.22 -28.12
N ALA A 163 -4.05 -0.29 -26.98
CA ALA A 163 -3.89 -1.52 -26.24
C ALA A 163 -5.19 -1.93 -25.55
N THR A 164 -5.32 -3.24 -25.33
CA THR A 164 -6.44 -3.79 -24.57
C THR A 164 -6.09 -3.87 -23.08
N THR A 165 -4.83 -4.18 -22.78
CA THR A 165 -4.36 -4.46 -21.42
C THR A 165 -2.96 -3.90 -21.15
N LEU A 166 -2.73 -3.49 -19.91
CA LEU A 166 -1.41 -3.24 -19.34
C LEU A 166 -1.16 -4.25 -18.23
N ALA A 167 -0.10 -5.05 -18.33
CA ALA A 167 0.33 -5.91 -17.23
C ALA A 167 1.49 -5.26 -16.50
N VAL A 168 1.35 -5.01 -15.19
CA VAL A 168 2.39 -4.44 -14.32
C VAL A 168 2.91 -5.53 -13.39
N ILE A 169 4.21 -5.82 -13.46
CA ILE A 169 4.88 -6.85 -12.67
C ILE A 169 5.83 -6.21 -11.67
N VAL A 170 5.63 -6.54 -10.40
CA VAL A 170 6.42 -6.10 -9.25
C VAL A 170 6.71 -7.29 -8.34
N ARG A 171 7.59 -7.14 -7.36
CA ARG A 171 7.92 -8.23 -6.44
C ARG A 171 7.41 -7.93 -5.04
N ASN A 172 6.86 -8.92 -4.36
CA ASN A 172 6.48 -8.79 -2.95
C ASN A 172 7.67 -9.11 -2.01
N GLN A 173 7.48 -8.96 -0.70
CA GLN A 173 8.52 -9.19 0.31
C GLN A 173 9.03 -10.65 0.36
N ALA A 174 8.23 -11.60 -0.12
CA ALA A 174 8.62 -13.02 -0.23
C ALA A 174 9.47 -13.30 -1.48
N GLY A 175 9.72 -12.29 -2.32
CA GLY A 175 10.49 -12.45 -3.54
C GLY A 175 9.69 -12.94 -4.74
N ASN A 176 8.36 -13.04 -4.63
CA ASN A 176 7.49 -13.53 -5.69
C ASN A 176 6.99 -12.39 -6.57
N ASP A 177 6.89 -12.66 -7.87
CA ASP A 177 6.32 -11.73 -8.82
C ASP A 177 4.80 -11.62 -8.61
N VAL A 178 4.31 -10.39 -8.55
CA VAL A 178 2.90 -10.03 -8.50
C VAL A 178 2.59 -9.27 -9.79
N THR A 179 1.65 -9.78 -10.56
CA THR A 179 1.21 -9.20 -11.84
C THR A 179 -0.17 -8.59 -11.68
N PHE A 180 -0.28 -7.28 -11.90
CA PHE A 180 -1.54 -6.56 -11.97
C PHE A 180 -1.93 -6.37 -13.44
N THR A 181 -3.10 -6.85 -13.85
CA THR A 181 -3.63 -6.65 -15.21
C THR A 181 -4.64 -5.51 -15.20
N LEU A 182 -4.43 -4.49 -16.02
CA LEU A 182 -5.28 -3.31 -16.14
C LEU A 182 -5.94 -3.25 -17.53
N PRO A 183 -7.26 -3.16 -17.64
CA PRO A 183 -7.92 -2.90 -18.91
C PRO A 183 -7.69 -1.45 -19.38
N LEU A 184 -7.27 -1.28 -20.63
CA LEU A 184 -6.95 0.02 -21.23
C LEU A 184 -8.03 0.57 -22.17
N ALA A 185 -9.18 -0.11 -22.28
CA ALA A 185 -10.30 0.34 -23.11
C ALA A 185 -10.66 1.81 -22.79
N GLY A 186 -10.73 2.63 -23.84
CA GLY A 186 -11.05 4.06 -23.77
C GLY A 186 -9.87 5.00 -23.45
N PHE A 187 -8.68 4.47 -23.13
CA PHE A 187 -7.52 5.31 -22.77
C PHE A 187 -7.15 6.28 -23.91
N GLY A 188 -6.99 5.78 -25.13
CA GLY A 188 -6.60 6.62 -26.27
C GLY A 188 -7.60 7.75 -26.55
N LYS A 189 -8.90 7.47 -26.46
CA LYS A 189 -9.96 8.46 -26.62
C LYS A 189 -9.86 9.57 -25.56
N ALA A 190 -9.64 9.22 -24.29
CA ALA A 190 -9.52 10.21 -23.23
C ALA A 190 -8.20 10.98 -23.28
N PHE A 191 -7.10 10.33 -23.66
CA PHE A 191 -5.80 10.98 -23.80
C PHE A 191 -5.80 12.04 -24.90
N ASP A 192 -6.38 11.71 -26.06
CA ASP A 192 -6.47 12.65 -27.20
C ASP A 192 -7.68 13.60 -27.10
N GLY A 193 -8.65 13.27 -26.24
CA GLY A 193 -9.83 14.08 -25.99
C GLY A 193 -9.55 15.37 -25.23
N PRO A 194 -10.59 16.22 -25.09
CA PRO A 194 -10.52 17.39 -24.23
C PRO A 194 -10.34 16.98 -22.75
N PRO A 195 -9.71 17.81 -21.92
CA PRO A 195 -9.76 17.62 -20.47
C PRO A 195 -11.20 17.74 -19.95
N ILE A 196 -11.45 17.27 -18.72
CA ILE A 196 -12.70 17.54 -18.02
C ILE A 196 -12.97 19.04 -18.04
N ASP A 197 -14.19 19.41 -18.44
CA ASP A 197 -14.64 20.80 -18.43
C ASP A 197 -14.76 21.28 -16.97
N PRO A 198 -14.00 22.30 -16.56
CA PRO A 198 -14.11 22.87 -15.21
C PRO A 198 -15.55 23.26 -14.85
N LYS A 199 -16.35 23.72 -15.82
CA LYS A 199 -17.74 24.11 -15.57
C LYS A 199 -18.63 22.93 -15.20
N VAL A 200 -18.44 21.78 -15.85
CA VAL A 200 -19.20 20.56 -15.53
C VAL A 200 -18.86 20.09 -14.12
N LEU A 201 -17.60 20.18 -13.71
CA LEU A 201 -17.20 19.84 -12.35
C LEU A 201 -17.80 20.81 -11.32
N GLU A 202 -17.81 22.12 -11.60
CA GLU A 202 -18.45 23.13 -10.74
C GLU A 202 -19.96 22.90 -10.61
N GLU A 203 -20.65 22.56 -11.71
CA GLU A 203 -22.07 22.23 -11.69
C GLU A 203 -22.35 20.95 -10.88
N GLN A 204 -21.54 19.90 -11.06
CA GLN A 204 -21.64 18.68 -10.27
C GLN A 204 -21.40 18.93 -8.78
N GLN A 205 -20.43 19.78 -8.41
CA GLN A 205 -20.18 20.14 -7.02
C GLN A 205 -21.35 20.91 -6.40
N LYS A 206 -21.93 21.87 -7.13
CA LYS A 206 -23.12 22.61 -6.69
C LYS A 206 -24.33 21.68 -6.52
N GLU A 207 -24.51 20.73 -7.43
CA GLU A 207 -25.56 19.72 -7.34
C GLU A 207 -25.40 18.86 -6.08
N VAL A 208 -24.19 18.32 -5.86
CA VAL A 208 -23.87 17.50 -4.69
C VAL A 208 -24.10 18.31 -3.40
N GLN A 209 -23.69 19.57 -3.35
CA GLN A 209 -23.91 20.46 -2.20
C GLN A 209 -25.40 20.66 -1.92
N ARG A 210 -26.20 20.93 -2.96
CA ARG A 210 -27.66 21.08 -2.84
C ARG A 210 -28.33 19.80 -2.34
N GLN A 211 -27.89 18.63 -2.83
CA GLN A 211 -28.41 17.34 -2.36
C GLN A 211 -28.04 17.08 -0.89
N LEU A 212 -26.86 17.48 -0.43
CA LEU A 212 -26.47 17.37 0.97
C LEU A 212 -27.32 18.27 1.87
N GLU A 213 -27.59 19.51 1.45
CA GLU A 213 -28.45 20.45 2.19
C GLU A 213 -29.91 19.95 2.28
N GLU A 214 -30.45 19.42 1.18
CA GLU A 214 -31.79 18.85 1.16
C GLU A 214 -31.89 17.64 2.10
N ARG A 215 -30.90 16.73 2.07
CA ARG A 215 -30.83 15.57 2.96
C ARG A 215 -30.69 16.00 4.42
N ALA A 216 -29.88 17.02 4.72
CA ALA A 216 -29.72 17.55 6.06
C ALA A 216 -31.03 18.15 6.61
N LYS A 217 -31.79 18.87 5.77
CA LYS A 217 -33.10 19.41 6.13
C LYS A 217 -34.11 18.29 6.40
N LYS A 218 -34.20 17.29 5.51
CA LYS A 218 -35.08 16.12 5.68
C LYS A 218 -34.79 15.37 6.97
N GLU A 219 -33.51 15.18 7.31
CA GLU A 219 -33.13 14.52 8.56
C GLU A 219 -33.49 15.38 9.78
N ARG A 220 -33.29 16.70 9.72
CA ARG A 220 -33.72 17.61 10.79
C ARG A 220 -35.23 17.53 11.04
N GLU A 221 -36.03 17.59 9.99
CA GLU A 221 -37.49 17.49 10.09
C GLU A 221 -37.91 16.11 10.64
N ARG A 222 -37.22 15.02 10.25
CA ARG A 222 -37.45 13.68 10.79
C ARG A 222 -37.17 13.61 12.29
N LEU A 223 -36.08 14.21 12.75
CA LEU A 223 -35.70 14.28 14.16
C LEU A 223 -36.67 15.15 14.96
N GLU A 224 -37.08 16.31 14.42
CA GLU A 224 -38.09 17.18 15.05
C GLU A 224 -39.46 16.48 15.16
N GLY A 225 -39.88 15.75 14.13
CA GLY A 225 -41.10 14.92 14.16
C GLY A 225 -41.04 13.76 15.15
N GLN A 226 -39.87 13.15 15.37
CA GLN A 226 -39.67 12.14 16.41
C GLN A 226 -39.66 12.75 17.82
N LEU A 227 -39.07 13.93 18.00
CA LEU A 227 -39.05 14.65 19.28
C LEU A 227 -40.44 15.22 19.64
N GLY A 228 -41.27 15.55 18.66
CA GLY A 228 -42.67 15.94 18.85
C GLY A 228 -43.63 14.79 19.22
N GLY A 229 -43.16 13.54 19.14
CA GLY A 229 -43.93 12.33 19.43
C GLY A 229 -43.68 11.68 20.79
N THR A 230 -42.89 12.30 21.69
CA THR A 230 -42.68 11.78 23.05
C THR A 230 -43.56 12.53 24.05
N PRO A 231 -44.72 11.99 24.47
CA PRO A 231 -45.44 12.56 25.61
C PRO A 231 -44.64 12.28 26.89
N GLY A 232 -44.08 13.36 27.46
CA GLY A 232 -43.78 13.50 28.88
C GLY A 232 -42.84 12.48 29.52
N ALA A 233 -41.55 12.83 29.61
CA ALA A 233 -40.80 12.55 30.83
C ALA A 233 -40.79 13.84 31.66
N THR A 234 -41.82 14.01 32.49
CA THR A 234 -41.84 15.01 33.56
C THR A 234 -40.59 14.79 34.42
N PRO A 235 -39.79 15.83 34.74
CA PRO A 235 -38.78 15.67 35.77
C PRO A 235 -39.51 15.45 37.09
N ALA A 236 -39.27 14.28 37.71
CA ALA A 236 -39.79 13.98 39.04
C ALA A 236 -39.25 15.00 40.05
N PRO A 237 -40.07 15.48 41.01
CA PRO A 237 -39.60 16.37 42.05
C PRO A 237 -38.78 15.58 43.07
N GLY A 238 -37.53 15.96 43.28
CA GLY A 238 -36.77 15.59 44.47
C GLY A 238 -35.45 14.86 44.20
N THR A 239 -34.38 15.62 43.96
CA THR A 239 -33.11 15.40 44.67
C THR A 239 -32.36 16.73 44.73
N ALA A 240 -31.96 17.13 45.93
CA ALA A 240 -31.21 18.36 46.19
C ALA A 240 -29.90 18.42 45.37
N PRO A 241 -29.40 19.61 45.02
CA PRO A 241 -28.10 19.73 44.37
C PRO A 241 -26.99 19.21 45.29
N ALA A 242 -26.18 18.29 44.79
CA ALA A 242 -24.92 17.92 45.43
C ALA A 242 -23.99 19.15 45.49
N PRO A 243 -23.22 19.34 46.58
CA PRO A 243 -22.33 20.48 46.70
C PRO A 243 -21.23 20.43 45.62
N ALA A 244 -20.87 21.61 45.11
CA ALA A 244 -19.82 21.77 44.11
C ALA A 244 -18.48 21.17 44.59
N PRO A 245 -17.71 20.50 43.70
CA PRO A 245 -16.35 20.11 44.03
C PRO A 245 -15.48 21.36 44.22
N ALA A 246 -14.68 21.34 45.30
CA ALA A 246 -13.74 22.40 45.62
C ALA A 246 -12.74 22.65 44.45
N PRO A 247 -12.29 23.89 44.24
CA PRO A 247 -11.32 24.20 43.20
C PRO A 247 -10.00 23.47 43.44
N ALA A 248 -9.46 22.87 42.40
CA ALA A 248 -8.14 22.24 42.42
C ALA A 248 -7.04 23.28 42.71
N PRO A 249 -6.02 22.93 43.51
CA PRO A 249 -4.92 23.85 43.81
C PRO A 249 -4.12 24.17 42.55
N ALA A 250 -3.75 25.45 42.41
CA ALA A 250 -2.93 25.95 41.31
C ALA A 250 -1.55 25.26 41.28
N PRO A 251 -0.97 25.02 40.09
CA PRO A 251 0.36 24.44 39.98
C PRO A 251 1.41 25.41 40.52
N ALA A 252 2.26 24.90 41.40
CA ALA A 252 3.39 25.64 41.95
C ALA A 252 4.37 26.07 40.84
N PRO A 253 4.97 27.27 40.94
CA PRO A 253 5.97 27.73 39.98
C PRO A 253 7.23 26.85 40.07
N LYS A 254 7.66 26.30 38.94
CA LYS A 254 8.97 25.63 38.83
C LYS A 254 10.08 26.68 38.77
N PRO A 255 11.23 26.44 39.41
CA PRO A 255 12.44 27.23 39.18
C PRO A 255 13.00 27.00 37.77
#